data_AF-C5B1U0-F1
#
_entry.id   AF-C5B1U0-F1
#
_cell.length_a   1.000
_cell.length_b   1.000
_cell.length_c   1.000
_cell.angle_alpha   90.00
_cell.angle_beta   90.00
_cell.angle_gamma   90.00
#
_symmetry.space_group_name_H-M   'P 1'
#
loop_
_entity.id
_entity.type
_entity.pdbx_description
1 polymer ?
#
loop_
_entity_poly.entity_id
_entity_poly.type
_entity_poly.pdbx_seq_one_letter_code
_entity_poly.pdbx_strand_id
1 'polypeptide(L)'
;MKVRSLIHSPTLPLDADAAVSSVRTRPRIRRALTPESEAPGAPGIPPTWTSSAKDAVGCSLGTARLWFTLGYGIVNEVYWPRVDLPQIRDLGFIVADGQGFWSEVKRGADYVFSTPVPGVPAYEHRSETGHRMEPPAPACLQE
;
A
#
# COMPACT_ATOMS: atom_id res chain seq x y z
N MET A 1 61.13 2.46 7.50
CA MET A 1 60.02 1.56 7.13
C MET A 1 58.93 2.39 6.48
N LYS A 2 58.63 2.17 5.20
CA LYS A 2 57.70 2.98 4.39
C LYS A 2 56.58 2.06 3.91
N VAL A 3 55.36 2.24 4.41
CA VAL A 3 54.20 1.40 4.04
C VAL A 3 53.46 2.13 2.93
N ARG A 4 53.42 1.54 1.72
CA ARG A 4 52.69 2.08 0.56
C ARG A 4 51.23 1.62 0.63
N SER A 5 50.31 2.57 0.60
CA SER A 5 48.90 2.35 0.27
C SER A 5 48.77 2.08 -1.23
N LEU A 6 48.11 0.99 -1.61
CA LEU A 6 47.70 0.70 -2.98
C LEU A 6 46.19 0.45 -2.96
N ILE A 7 45.43 1.49 -3.29
CA ILE A 7 44.04 1.38 -3.71
C ILE A 7 44.09 1.17 -5.23
N HIS A 8 43.58 0.04 -5.71
CA HIS A 8 43.28 -0.18 -7.12
C HIS A 8 41.76 -0.29 -7.24
N SER A 9 41.14 0.69 -7.88
CA SER A 9 39.74 0.60 -8.32
C SER A 9 39.68 -0.15 -9.64
N PRO A 10 38.87 -1.22 -9.78
CA PRO A 10 38.58 -1.77 -11.10
C PRO A 10 37.49 -0.92 -11.79
N THR A 11 37.87 -0.28 -12.89
CA THR A 11 36.94 0.34 -13.85
C THR A 11 36.24 -0.78 -14.62
N LEU A 12 34.91 -0.89 -14.52
CA LEU A 12 34.12 -1.82 -15.33
C LEU A 12 33.92 -1.25 -16.74
N PRO A 13 33.94 -2.10 -17.79
CA PRO A 13 33.75 -1.68 -19.17
C PRO A 13 32.31 -1.22 -19.42
N LEU A 14 32.19 -0.09 -20.12
CA LEU A 14 31.02 0.28 -20.91
C LEU A 14 30.76 -0.82 -21.95
N ASP A 15 29.49 -1.04 -22.26
CA ASP A 15 28.96 -1.98 -23.27
C ASP A 15 28.52 -3.35 -22.73
N ALA A 16 27.36 -3.34 -22.06
CA ALA A 16 26.46 -4.49 -21.96
C ALA A 16 25.01 -3.98 -22.16
N ASP A 17 24.76 -3.51 -23.37
CA ASP A 17 23.43 -3.16 -23.87
C ASP A 17 22.79 -4.45 -24.43
N ALA A 18 22.04 -5.19 -23.60
CA ALA A 18 21.17 -6.26 -24.08
C ALA A 18 20.10 -6.66 -23.05
N ALA A 19 18.83 -6.54 -23.50
CA ALA A 19 17.61 -7.14 -22.98
C ALA A 19 16.89 -6.48 -21.78
N VAL A 20 16.57 -5.20 -21.91
CA VAL A 20 15.29 -4.70 -21.36
C VAL A 20 14.16 -5.33 -22.17
N SER A 21 13.46 -6.31 -21.58
CA SER A 21 12.20 -6.83 -22.11
C SER A 21 11.22 -5.67 -22.28
N SER A 22 10.81 -5.39 -23.52
CA SER A 22 9.88 -4.30 -23.80
C SER A 22 8.53 -4.62 -23.17
N VAL A 23 8.24 -3.96 -22.06
CA VAL A 23 6.86 -3.78 -21.60
C VAL A 23 6.17 -3.03 -22.73
N ARG A 24 5.37 -3.74 -23.54
CA ARG A 24 4.45 -3.11 -24.49
C ARG A 24 3.48 -2.27 -23.68
N THR A 25 3.81 -1.00 -23.46
CA THR A 25 2.86 -0.01 -23.00
C THR A 25 1.79 0.09 -24.07
N ARG A 26 0.61 -0.48 -23.78
CA ARG A 26 -0.58 -0.24 -24.58
C ARG A 26 -0.72 1.28 -24.73
N PRO A 27 -1.06 1.81 -25.92
CA PRO A 27 -1.29 3.22 -26.07
C PRO A 27 -2.34 3.64 -25.04
N ARG A 28 -1.96 4.54 -24.14
CA ARG A 28 -2.92 5.21 -23.25
C ARG A 28 -3.90 5.91 -24.19
N ILE A 29 -5.08 5.34 -24.37
CA ILE A 29 -6.21 6.07 -24.89
C ILE A 29 -6.44 7.19 -23.87
N ARG A 30 -5.93 8.39 -24.17
CA ARG A 30 -6.31 9.60 -23.44
C ARG A 30 -7.76 9.85 -23.84
N ARG A 31 -8.70 9.25 -23.10
CA ARG A 31 -10.10 9.65 -23.19
C ARG A 31 -10.12 11.12 -22.82
N ALA A 32 -10.54 11.98 -23.76
CA ALA A 32 -10.87 13.36 -23.43
C ALA A 32 -11.97 13.29 -22.36
N LEU A 33 -11.65 13.73 -21.15
CA LEU A 33 -12.63 13.83 -20.08
C LEU A 33 -13.54 15.00 -20.44
N THR A 34 -14.72 14.71 -21.01
CA THR A 34 -15.85 15.65 -20.99
C THR A 34 -16.09 16.02 -19.52
N PRO A 35 -16.43 17.28 -19.15
CA PRO A 35 -16.65 17.67 -17.76
C PRO A 35 -17.53 16.61 -17.11
N GLU A 36 -16.89 15.85 -16.23
CA GLU A 36 -17.33 14.52 -15.85
C GLU A 36 -18.63 14.68 -15.07
N SER A 37 -19.63 13.86 -15.38
CA SER A 37 -20.80 13.76 -14.53
C SER A 37 -20.33 13.48 -13.10
N GLU A 38 -20.81 14.26 -12.13
CA GLU A 38 -20.55 14.02 -10.70
C GLU A 38 -20.76 12.54 -10.36
N ALA A 39 -19.89 11.99 -9.51
CA ALA A 39 -20.03 10.61 -9.07
C ALA A 39 -21.44 10.42 -8.45
N PRO A 40 -22.17 9.37 -8.83
CA PRO A 40 -23.52 9.15 -8.30
C PRO A 40 -23.48 8.91 -6.79
N GLY A 41 -24.60 9.19 -6.12
CA GLY A 41 -24.75 8.92 -4.68
C GLY A 41 -24.48 10.11 -3.76
N ALA A 42 -24.42 11.34 -4.29
CA ALA A 42 -24.36 12.55 -3.48
C ALA A 42 -25.53 12.62 -2.47
N PRO A 43 -25.29 13.08 -1.21
CA PRO A 43 -24.02 13.58 -0.65
C PRO A 43 -23.09 12.49 -0.09
N GLY A 44 -23.42 11.21 -0.28
CA GLY A 44 -22.75 10.07 0.34
C GLY A 44 -23.47 9.59 1.62
N ILE A 45 -23.04 8.43 2.12
CA ILE A 45 -23.52 7.85 3.37
C ILE A 45 -22.91 8.64 4.54
N PRO A 46 -23.67 8.95 5.62
CA PRO A 46 -23.11 9.59 6.80
C PRO A 46 -21.89 8.84 7.34
N PRO A 47 -20.77 9.53 7.64
CA PRO A 47 -19.57 8.88 8.13
C PRO A 47 -19.79 8.33 9.55
N THR A 48 -19.06 7.27 9.88
CA THR A 48 -18.99 6.70 11.23
C THR A 48 -17.56 6.79 11.75
N TRP A 49 -17.38 6.64 13.05
CA TRP A 49 -16.05 6.47 13.64
C TRP A 49 -15.56 5.04 13.43
N THR A 50 -14.24 4.83 13.36
CA THR A 50 -13.74 3.46 13.42
C THR A 50 -13.84 2.93 14.86
N SER A 51 -13.67 1.62 15.01
CA SER A 51 -13.56 1.01 16.32
C SER A 51 -12.40 1.63 17.10
N SER A 52 -12.63 1.86 18.40
CA SER A 52 -11.59 2.35 19.31
C SER A 52 -10.58 1.26 19.71
N ALA A 53 -10.81 0.01 19.32
CA ALA A 53 -9.81 -1.04 19.43
C ALA A 53 -8.68 -0.75 18.45
N LYS A 54 -7.54 -0.29 18.98
CA LYS A 54 -6.34 0.03 18.21
C LYS A 54 -5.24 -0.97 18.53
N ASP A 55 -4.59 -1.45 17.47
CA ASP A 55 -3.38 -2.26 17.58
C ASP A 55 -2.19 -1.38 17.97
N ALA A 56 -2.16 -0.13 17.46
CA ALA A 56 -1.09 0.81 17.74
C ALA A 56 -1.49 2.26 17.47
N VAL A 57 -0.69 3.18 18.05
CA VAL A 57 -0.68 4.61 17.74
C VAL A 57 0.75 5.05 17.46
N GLY A 58 0.91 6.12 16.67
CA GLY A 58 2.23 6.64 16.34
C GLY A 58 2.24 8.10 15.93
N CYS A 59 3.38 8.74 16.18
CA CYS A 59 3.75 10.06 15.66
C CYS A 59 5.27 10.18 15.63
N SER A 60 5.80 11.17 14.91
CA SER A 60 7.22 11.47 14.95
C SER A 60 7.62 12.12 16.27
N LEU A 61 8.82 11.83 16.76
CA LEU A 61 9.47 12.67 17.76
C LEU A 61 9.98 13.95 17.07
N GLY A 62 9.30 15.07 17.24
CA GLY A 62 9.72 16.34 16.65
C GLY A 62 8.55 17.27 16.31
N THR A 63 8.76 18.08 15.27
CA THR A 63 7.84 19.17 14.89
C THR A 63 6.68 18.72 14.00
N ALA A 64 6.67 17.47 13.51
CA ALA A 64 5.56 17.00 12.70
C ALA A 64 4.31 16.87 13.58
N ARG A 65 3.22 17.50 13.14
CA ARG A 65 1.93 17.52 13.84
C ARG A 65 0.97 16.47 13.27
N LEU A 66 1.49 15.30 12.96
CA LEU A 66 0.76 14.18 12.38
C LEU A 66 0.77 13.00 13.35
N TRP A 67 -0.41 12.45 13.59
CA TRP A 67 -0.60 11.23 14.38
C TRP A 67 -1.38 10.23 13.54
N PHE A 68 -1.10 8.95 13.71
CA PHE A 68 -1.84 7.88 13.07
C PHE A 68 -2.18 6.77 14.06
N THR A 69 -3.22 6.00 13.74
CA THR A 69 -3.60 4.78 14.45
C THR A 69 -3.63 3.59 13.50
N LEU A 70 -3.40 2.40 14.04
CA LEU A 70 -3.53 1.12 13.35
C LEU A 70 -4.60 0.29 14.02
N GLY A 71 -5.36 -0.45 13.23
CA GLY A 71 -6.44 -1.31 13.71
C GLY A 71 -7.00 -2.14 12.55
N TYR A 72 -7.31 -3.41 12.82
CA TYR A 72 -7.86 -4.34 11.82
C TYR A 72 -6.94 -4.46 10.57
N GLY A 73 -5.62 -4.47 10.77
CA GLY A 73 -4.67 -4.66 9.68
C GLY A 73 -4.54 -3.47 8.71
N ILE A 74 -5.06 -2.29 9.06
CA ILE A 74 -4.94 -1.08 8.22
C ILE A 74 -4.61 0.16 9.05
N VAL A 75 -4.34 1.27 8.36
CA VAL A 75 -4.33 2.60 9.00
C VAL A 75 -5.78 3.05 9.17
N ASN A 76 -6.18 3.43 10.39
CA ASN A 76 -7.51 4.00 10.63
C ASN A 76 -7.42 5.54 10.59
N GLU A 77 -7.49 6.17 11.76
CA GLU A 77 -7.46 7.61 11.86
C GLU A 77 -6.05 8.16 11.65
N VAL A 78 -5.95 9.19 10.81
CA VAL A 78 -4.79 10.08 10.70
C VAL A 78 -5.23 11.48 11.10
N TYR A 79 -4.56 12.06 12.09
CA TYR A 79 -4.88 13.34 12.68
C TYR A 79 -3.89 14.42 12.24
N TRP A 80 -4.43 15.55 11.80
CA TRP A 80 -3.69 16.74 11.41
C TRP A 80 -4.63 17.95 11.38
N PRO A 81 -4.21 19.17 11.77
CA PRO A 81 -2.92 19.55 12.36
C PRO A 81 -2.93 19.43 13.91
N ARG A 82 -4.00 18.89 14.48
CA ARG A 82 -4.18 18.67 15.92
C ARG A 82 -4.68 17.25 16.15
N VAL A 83 -4.37 16.70 17.32
CA VAL A 83 -4.71 15.31 17.68
C VAL A 83 -6.22 15.05 17.79
N ASP A 84 -7.04 16.09 17.90
CA ASP A 84 -8.51 16.02 17.95
C ASP A 84 -9.19 16.20 16.58
N LEU A 85 -8.40 16.33 15.49
CA LEU A 85 -8.91 16.58 14.13
C LEU A 85 -8.51 15.45 13.16
N PRO A 86 -9.30 14.37 13.07
CA PRO A 86 -9.06 13.29 12.12
C PRO A 86 -9.36 13.76 10.69
N GLN A 87 -8.41 13.52 9.78
CA GLN A 87 -8.52 13.84 8.36
C GLN A 87 -8.80 12.61 7.51
N ILE A 88 -8.41 11.43 8.01
CA ILE A 88 -8.63 10.12 7.39
C ILE A 88 -9.31 9.24 8.43
N ARG A 89 -10.23 8.38 7.97
CA ARG A 89 -10.92 7.37 8.79
C ARG A 89 -10.34 5.98 8.60
N ASP A 90 -10.17 5.55 7.35
CA ASP A 90 -9.61 4.26 6.97
C ASP A 90 -8.74 4.47 5.73
N LEU A 91 -7.51 3.96 5.77
CA LEU A 91 -6.60 3.88 4.64
C LEU A 91 -6.03 2.45 4.61
N GLY A 92 -6.47 1.69 3.62
CA GLY A 92 -6.10 0.28 3.47
C GLY A 92 -6.19 -0.17 2.02
N PHE A 93 -6.07 -1.48 1.84
CA PHE A 93 -6.06 -2.11 0.52
C PHE A 93 -7.33 -2.93 0.29
N ILE A 94 -7.74 -2.95 -0.98
CA ILE A 94 -8.65 -3.95 -1.54
C ILE A 94 -7.82 -4.77 -2.53
N VAL A 95 -7.81 -6.08 -2.37
CA VAL A 95 -7.15 -7.02 -3.27
C VAL A 95 -8.23 -7.67 -4.13
N ALA A 96 -8.09 -7.66 -5.45
CA ALA A 96 -9.04 -8.25 -6.38
C ALA A 96 -8.31 -9.01 -7.49
N ASP A 97 -8.91 -10.09 -7.99
CA ASP A 97 -8.34 -10.93 -9.05
C ASP A 97 -8.84 -10.56 -10.47
N GLY A 98 -9.85 -9.70 -10.55
CA GLY A 98 -10.52 -9.34 -11.80
C GLY A 98 -11.43 -10.45 -12.38
N GLN A 99 -11.63 -11.55 -11.68
CA GLN A 99 -12.51 -12.68 -12.04
C GLN A 99 -13.71 -12.83 -11.09
N GLY A 100 -13.94 -11.84 -10.23
CA GLY A 100 -15.09 -11.77 -9.34
C GLY A 100 -14.74 -11.94 -7.86
N PHE A 101 -13.50 -12.33 -7.55
CA PHE A 101 -13.00 -12.29 -6.19
C PHE A 101 -12.46 -10.90 -5.85
N TRP A 102 -12.83 -10.41 -4.67
CA TRP A 102 -12.17 -9.30 -4.01
C TRP A 102 -12.23 -9.47 -2.50
N SER A 103 -11.25 -8.87 -1.81
CA SER A 103 -11.18 -8.85 -0.35
C SER A 103 -10.65 -7.50 0.12
N GLU A 104 -11.35 -6.92 1.10
CA GLU A 104 -10.89 -5.76 1.84
C GLU A 104 -10.01 -6.23 3.01
N VAL A 105 -8.76 -5.76 3.07
CA VAL A 105 -7.80 -6.18 4.12
C VAL A 105 -8.35 -5.96 5.53
N LYS A 106 -9.10 -4.87 5.74
CA LYS A 106 -9.76 -4.55 7.02
C LYS A 106 -10.71 -5.65 7.53
N ARG A 107 -11.27 -6.45 6.61
CA ARG A 107 -12.22 -7.53 6.95
C ARG A 107 -11.52 -8.86 7.21
N GLY A 108 -10.22 -8.96 6.92
CA GLY A 108 -9.39 -10.09 7.30
C GLY A 108 -9.06 -10.06 8.79
N ALA A 109 -8.96 -11.24 9.40
CA ALA A 109 -8.52 -11.40 10.78
C ALA A 109 -7.04 -11.83 10.88
N ASP A 110 -6.46 -12.31 9.77
CA ASP A 110 -5.13 -12.91 9.74
C ASP A 110 -4.08 -11.87 9.33
N TYR A 111 -3.69 -11.05 10.31
CA TYR A 111 -2.62 -10.08 10.15
C TYR A 111 -1.70 -10.03 11.37
N VAL A 112 -0.48 -9.57 11.14
CA VAL A 112 0.51 -9.29 12.19
C VAL A 112 1.12 -7.93 11.98
N PHE A 113 1.35 -7.24 13.11
CA PHE A 113 2.17 -6.03 13.16
C PHE A 113 3.48 -6.33 13.88
N SER A 114 4.58 -5.80 13.38
CA SER A 114 5.87 -5.82 14.06
C SER A 114 6.52 -4.44 14.03
N THR A 115 7.47 -4.21 14.93
CA THR A 115 8.29 -2.99 14.92
C THR A 115 9.70 -3.38 14.46
N PRO A 116 10.34 -2.60 13.56
CA PRO A 116 11.67 -2.93 13.07
C PRO A 116 12.73 -2.77 14.17
N VAL A 117 12.51 -1.84 15.11
CA VAL A 117 13.36 -1.60 16.28
C VAL A 117 12.46 -1.24 17.48
N PRO A 118 12.73 -1.76 18.69
CA PRO A 118 11.96 -1.41 19.88
C PRO A 118 11.94 0.09 20.16
N GLY A 119 10.77 0.61 20.57
CA GLY A 119 10.60 2.01 20.98
C GLY A 119 10.46 3.02 19.84
N VAL A 120 10.61 2.61 18.58
CA VAL A 120 10.33 3.48 17.42
C VAL A 120 8.89 3.22 16.94
N PRO A 121 8.04 4.26 16.82
CA PRO A 121 6.65 4.11 16.35
C PRO A 121 6.60 3.93 14.82
N ALA A 122 7.28 2.90 14.33
CA ALA A 122 7.28 2.43 12.95
C ALA A 122 6.81 0.97 12.94
N TYR A 123 5.90 0.64 12.01
CA TYR A 123 5.23 -0.65 12.00
C TYR A 123 5.35 -1.31 10.62
N GLU A 124 5.74 -2.58 10.60
CA GLU A 124 5.61 -3.46 9.43
C GLU A 124 4.31 -4.25 9.57
N HIS A 125 3.48 -4.21 8.53
CA HIS A 125 2.23 -4.94 8.43
C HIS A 125 2.37 -6.11 7.45
N ARG A 126 1.87 -7.28 7.87
CA ARG A 126 1.74 -8.45 6.99
C ARG A 126 0.36 -9.05 7.20
N SER A 127 -0.39 -9.19 6.11
CA SER A 127 -1.69 -9.85 6.09
C SER A 127 -1.70 -10.98 5.08
N GLU A 128 -2.43 -12.04 5.39
CA GLU A 128 -2.71 -13.13 4.48
C GLU A 128 -4.19 -13.10 4.09
N THR A 129 -4.46 -13.13 2.78
CA THR A 129 -5.83 -13.20 2.27
C THR A 129 -6.13 -14.65 1.93
N GLY A 130 -6.87 -15.34 2.80
CA GLY A 130 -7.09 -16.79 2.79
C GLY A 130 -7.86 -17.40 1.61
N HIS A 131 -7.99 -16.71 0.48
CA HIS A 131 -8.52 -17.34 -0.74
C HIS A 131 -7.38 -18.01 -1.49
N ARG A 132 -7.32 -19.35 -1.42
CA ARG A 132 -6.62 -20.13 -2.43
C ARG A 132 -7.20 -19.70 -3.78
N MET A 133 -6.41 -19.02 -4.59
CA MET A 133 -6.72 -18.74 -5.99
C MET A 133 -6.85 -20.11 -6.68
N GLU A 134 -8.04 -20.71 -6.67
CA GLU A 134 -8.36 -21.83 -7.54
C GLU A 134 -8.16 -21.31 -8.97
N PRO A 135 -7.34 -21.96 -9.82
CA PRO A 135 -7.23 -21.54 -11.21
C PRO A 135 -8.65 -21.51 -11.81
N PRO A 136 -8.98 -20.50 -12.65
CA PRO A 136 -10.30 -20.44 -13.27
C PRO A 136 -10.56 -21.78 -13.96
N ALA A 137 -11.75 -22.35 -13.75
CA ALA A 137 -12.16 -23.57 -14.44
C ALA A 137 -11.82 -23.42 -15.93
N PRO A 138 -11.18 -24.42 -16.57
CA PRO A 138 -10.78 -24.30 -17.97
C PRO A 138 -12.01 -23.86 -18.75
N ALA A 139 -11.88 -22.76 -19.49
CA ALA A 139 -12.95 -22.24 -20.32
C ALA A 139 -13.50 -23.42 -21.12
N CYS A 140 -14.75 -23.78 -20.87
CA CYS A 140 -15.43 -24.82 -21.62
C CYS A 140 -15.38 -24.37 -23.08
N LEU A 141 -14.51 -25.00 -23.88
CA LEU A 141 -14.47 -24.79 -25.31
C LEU A 141 -15.81 -25.30 -25.82
N GLN A 142 -16.73 -24.37 -26.05
CA GLN A 142 -17.93 -24.63 -26.83
C GLN A 142 -17.46 -24.77 -28.28
N GLU A 143 -17.34 -26.02 -28.71
CA GLU A 143 -17.27 -26.39 -30.14
C GLU A 143 -18.64 -26.23 -30.80
#